data_AF-E5A626-F1
#
_entry.id   AF-E5A626-F1
#
_cell.length_a   1.000
_cell.length_b   1.000
_cell.length_c   1.000
_cell.angle_alpha   90.00
_cell.angle_beta   90.00
_cell.angle_gamma   90.00
#
_symmetry.space_group_name_H-M   'P 1'
#
loop_
_entity.id
_entity.type
_entity.pdbx_description
1 polymer ?
#
loop_
_entity_poly.entity_id
_entity_poly.type
_entity_poly.pdbx_seq_one_letter_code
_entity_poly.pdbx_strand_id
1 'polypeptide(L)'
;MDVVCDDIASHPVLSAAPGLNALGFSQGGQFLRALVQRCGDRVRVRNLVTFGSQHNGIAKYQVCGSSDWLCKSYIALLKSNTWSAWVQSHLVPAQYFKAVDERTGEPTEEYLENSNFLADVNNERASKNEAYARRLAGLDHFVMYVFENDTTVIPKESGWFAYTNVTDGRVTGVREREIYKEDWIGLKKLDERGGLHFESTEGEHMQLSDEVLVDVFKKWFAPSDSRSWAGVDGEQRVIEL
;
A
#
# COMPACT_ATOMS: atom_id res chain seq x y z
N MET A 1 -4.16 13.49 -6.53
CA MET A 1 -2.77 13.12 -6.24
C MET A 1 -1.86 14.33 -6.35
N ASP A 2 -1.86 15.08 -7.46
CA ASP A 2 -0.98 16.26 -7.60
C ASP A 2 -1.11 17.29 -6.48
N VAL A 3 -2.34 17.58 -6.03
CA VAL A 3 -2.59 18.47 -4.88
C VAL A 3 -1.77 18.04 -3.65
N VAL A 4 -1.88 16.79 -3.20
CA VAL A 4 -1.13 16.27 -2.05
C VAL A 4 0.38 16.36 -2.28
N CYS A 5 0.85 16.13 -3.50
CA CYS A 5 2.27 16.20 -3.82
C CYS A 5 2.80 17.63 -3.73
N ASP A 6 2.02 18.60 -4.20
CA ASP A 6 2.35 20.02 -4.13
C ASP A 6 2.22 20.56 -2.70
N ASP A 7 1.24 20.10 -1.94
CA ASP A 7 1.07 20.46 -0.52
C ASP A 7 2.28 19.99 0.29
N ILE A 8 2.71 18.74 0.14
CA ILE A 8 3.90 18.23 0.85
C ILE A 8 5.17 18.95 0.38
N ALA A 9 5.32 19.16 -0.93
CA ALA A 9 6.51 19.81 -1.50
C ALA A 9 6.61 21.31 -1.18
N SER A 10 5.48 21.97 -0.89
CA SER A 10 5.44 23.39 -0.51
C SER A 10 5.36 23.60 1.01
N HIS A 11 5.09 22.57 1.79
CA HIS A 11 4.98 22.69 3.24
C HIS A 11 6.32 23.11 3.87
N PRO A 12 6.37 24.18 4.70
CA PRO A 12 7.62 24.74 5.21
C PRO A 12 8.51 23.76 5.99
N VAL A 13 7.90 22.80 6.69
CA VAL A 13 8.62 21.80 7.50
C VAL A 13 8.98 20.56 6.68
N LEU A 14 8.07 20.09 5.82
CA LEU A 14 8.25 18.81 5.12
C LEU A 14 9.23 18.96 3.95
N SER A 15 9.16 20.09 3.24
CA SER A 15 10.04 20.41 2.11
C SER A 15 11.49 20.70 2.53
N ALA A 16 11.69 21.17 3.76
CA ALA A 16 13.02 21.43 4.32
C ALA A 16 13.71 20.15 4.84
N ALA A 17 12.98 19.06 5.03
CA ALA A 17 13.54 17.81 5.54
C ALA A 17 14.45 17.12 4.50
N PRO A 18 15.60 16.55 4.89
CA PRO A 18 16.45 15.78 3.97
C PRO A 18 15.79 14.50 3.44
N GLY A 19 14.70 14.07 4.09
CA GLY A 19 13.83 12.98 3.68
C GLY A 19 12.78 12.71 4.75
N LEU A 20 11.68 12.07 4.36
CA LEU A 20 10.55 11.74 5.22
C LEU A 20 10.50 10.24 5.50
N ASN A 21 10.10 9.87 6.71
CA ASN A 21 9.61 8.53 7.00
C ASN A 21 8.09 8.53 6.85
N ALA A 22 7.52 7.46 6.32
CA ALA A 22 6.11 7.33 6.03
C ALA A 22 5.55 6.06 6.71
N LEU A 23 4.47 6.22 7.47
CA LEU A 23 3.77 5.14 8.14
C LEU A 23 2.33 5.07 7.63
N GLY A 24 1.98 3.97 6.98
CA GLY A 24 0.67 3.76 6.38
C GLY A 24 -0.12 2.66 7.06
N PHE A 25 -1.38 2.94 7.35
CA PHE A 25 -2.29 1.98 7.97
C PHE A 25 -3.41 1.60 7.00
N SER A 26 -3.71 0.30 6.90
CA SER A 26 -4.72 -0.22 6.00
C SER A 26 -4.55 0.35 4.59
N GLN A 27 -5.60 0.92 3.97
CA GLN A 27 -5.51 1.55 2.65
C GLN A 27 -4.48 2.70 2.57
N GLY A 28 -4.16 3.36 3.69
CA GLY A 28 -3.19 4.46 3.73
C GLY A 28 -1.78 4.04 3.27
N GLY A 29 -1.40 2.77 3.47
CA GLY A 29 -0.08 2.31 3.01
C GLY A 29 0.05 2.17 1.50
N GLN A 30 -0.99 1.73 0.77
CA GLN A 30 -0.91 1.79 -0.70
C GLN A 30 -1.01 3.22 -1.24
N PHE A 31 -1.64 4.14 -0.52
CA PHE A 31 -1.65 5.56 -0.89
C PHE A 31 -0.29 6.22 -0.70
N LEU A 32 0.39 5.96 0.40
CA LEU A 32 1.77 6.42 0.61
C LEU A 32 2.73 5.77 -0.38
N ARG A 33 2.55 4.49 -0.72
CA ARG A 33 3.29 3.85 -1.81
C ARG A 33 3.06 4.57 -3.15
N ALA A 34 1.81 4.92 -3.45
CA ALA A 34 1.48 5.68 -4.65
C ALA A 34 2.10 7.08 -4.64
N LEU A 35 2.18 7.75 -3.47
CA LEU A 35 2.89 9.02 -3.30
C LEU A 35 4.38 8.88 -3.66
N VAL A 36 5.05 7.83 -3.16
CA VAL A 36 6.46 7.54 -3.50
C VAL A 36 6.63 7.37 -5.01
N GLN A 37 5.76 6.57 -5.64
CA GLN A 37 5.85 6.28 -7.07
C GLN A 37 5.53 7.49 -7.95
N ARG A 38 4.46 8.22 -7.64
CA ARG A 38 3.96 9.32 -8.49
C ARG A 38 4.71 10.63 -8.26
N CYS A 39 5.21 10.86 -7.05
CA CYS A 39 5.74 12.15 -6.62
C CYS A 39 7.14 12.08 -6.03
N GLY A 40 7.85 10.95 -6.17
CA GLY A 40 9.21 10.77 -5.64
C GLY A 40 10.28 11.73 -6.18
N ASP A 41 9.97 12.53 -7.21
CA ASP A 41 10.79 13.65 -7.67
C ASP A 41 10.60 14.95 -6.87
N ARG A 42 9.44 15.11 -6.24
CA ARG A 42 9.06 16.27 -5.42
C ARG A 42 9.11 15.96 -3.91
N VAL A 43 8.74 14.73 -3.53
CA VAL A 43 8.62 14.28 -2.14
C VAL A 43 9.57 13.11 -1.90
N ARG A 44 10.60 13.34 -1.10
CA ARG A 44 11.61 12.32 -0.80
C ARG A 44 11.24 11.50 0.43
N VAL A 45 10.65 10.33 0.23
CA VAL A 45 10.46 9.32 1.29
C VAL A 45 11.70 8.43 1.37
N ARG A 46 12.16 8.15 2.59
CA ARG A 46 13.31 7.29 2.90
C ARG A 46 12.83 5.91 3.32
N ASN A 47 12.03 5.84 4.38
CA ASN A 47 11.44 4.60 4.86
C ASN A 47 9.92 4.64 4.72
N LEU A 48 9.35 3.57 4.17
CA LEU A 48 7.91 3.34 4.13
C LEU A 48 7.60 2.09 4.95
N VAL A 49 6.84 2.25 6.03
CA VAL A 49 6.31 1.14 6.82
C VAL A 49 4.80 1.08 6.62
N THR A 50 4.26 -0.11 6.37
CA THR A 50 2.82 -0.31 6.17
C THR A 50 2.28 -1.39 7.09
N PHE A 51 1.05 -1.22 7.58
CA PHE A 51 0.34 -2.19 8.42
C PHE A 51 -0.99 -2.57 7.77
N GLY A 52 -1.15 -3.86 7.46
CA GLY A 52 -2.38 -4.41 6.89
C GLY A 52 -2.79 -3.75 5.58
N SER A 53 -1.86 -3.18 4.83
CA SER A 53 -2.16 -2.57 3.53
C SER A 53 -2.45 -3.61 2.47
N GLN A 54 -3.20 -3.27 1.42
CA GLN A 54 -3.64 -4.22 0.40
C GLN A 54 -2.86 -3.95 -0.89
N HIS A 55 -1.55 -4.21 -0.87
CA HIS A 55 -0.66 -3.84 -1.97
C HIS A 55 -0.96 -4.56 -3.29
N ASN A 56 -1.52 -5.77 -3.24
CA ASN A 56 -2.07 -6.48 -4.42
C ASN A 56 -3.61 -6.33 -4.56
N GLY A 57 -4.22 -5.42 -3.80
CA GLY A 57 -5.66 -5.19 -3.79
C GLY A 57 -6.46 -6.19 -2.95
N ILE A 58 -7.78 -6.05 -3.01
CA ILE A 58 -8.74 -6.95 -2.35
C ILE A 58 -9.55 -7.73 -3.39
N ALA A 59 -9.85 -8.98 -3.07
CA ALA A 59 -10.72 -9.85 -3.87
C ALA A 59 -12.19 -9.78 -3.42
N LYS A 60 -12.45 -9.27 -2.21
CA LYS A 60 -13.79 -9.11 -1.65
C LYS A 60 -13.90 -7.78 -0.93
N TYR A 61 -14.99 -7.07 -1.17
CA TYR A 61 -15.39 -5.94 -0.31
C TYR A 61 -15.74 -6.46 1.09
N GLN A 62 -15.51 -5.66 2.12
CA GLN A 62 -15.83 -6.04 3.50
C GLN A 62 -17.27 -6.54 3.63
N VAL A 63 -17.46 -7.57 4.45
CA VAL A 63 -18.78 -8.14 4.71
C VAL A 63 -19.57 -7.14 5.55
N CYS A 64 -20.57 -6.51 4.95
CA CYS A 64 -21.54 -5.71 5.68
C CYS A 64 -22.20 -6.54 6.79
N GLY A 65 -22.43 -5.92 7.96
CA GLY A 65 -23.19 -6.55 9.03
C GLY A 65 -24.54 -7.07 8.53
N SER A 66 -25.05 -8.13 9.16
CA SER A 66 -26.29 -8.79 8.72
C SER A 66 -27.51 -7.86 8.69
N SER A 67 -27.51 -6.80 9.51
CA SER A 67 -28.53 -5.76 9.59
C SER A 67 -28.22 -4.47 8.81
N ASP A 68 -27.06 -4.36 8.15
CA ASP A 68 -26.67 -3.14 7.44
C ASP A 68 -27.11 -3.19 5.96
N TRP A 69 -28.39 -2.88 5.75
CA TRP A 69 -29.02 -2.85 4.43
C TRP A 69 -28.47 -1.77 3.51
N LEU A 70 -27.96 -0.66 4.06
CA LEU A 70 -27.33 0.41 3.29
C LEU A 70 -25.99 -0.07 2.73
N CYS A 71 -25.13 -0.65 3.58
CA CYS A 71 -23.86 -1.22 3.15
C CYS A 71 -24.08 -2.35 2.12
N LYS A 72 -25.06 -3.24 2.34
CA LYS A 72 -25.39 -4.32 1.39
C LYS A 72 -25.84 -3.78 0.04
N SER A 73 -26.69 -2.76 0.02
CA SER A 73 -27.13 -2.10 -1.22
C SER A 73 -25.97 -1.41 -1.93
N TYR A 74 -25.06 -0.80 -1.16
CA TYR A 74 -23.86 -0.16 -1.66
C TYR A 74 -22.88 -1.17 -2.29
N ILE A 75 -22.68 -2.32 -1.65
CA ILE A 75 -21.87 -3.42 -2.20
C ILE A 75 -22.54 -4.06 -3.41
N ALA A 76 -23.88 -4.17 -3.44
CA ALA A 76 -24.59 -4.65 -4.62
C ALA A 76 -24.44 -3.70 -5.82
N LEU A 77 -24.51 -2.37 -5.58
CA LEU A 77 -24.25 -1.36 -6.60
C LEU A 77 -22.78 -1.37 -7.05
N LEU A 78 -21.85 -1.53 -6.11
CA LEU A 78 -20.43 -1.72 -6.41
C LEU A 78 -20.25 -2.91 -7.35
N LYS A 79 -20.78 -4.10 -7.01
CA LYS A 79 -20.61 -5.29 -7.84
C LYS A 79 -21.21 -5.16 -9.24
N SER A 80 -22.32 -4.42 -9.42
CA SER A 80 -22.96 -4.28 -10.73
C SER A 80 -22.27 -3.27 -11.65
N ASN A 81 -21.49 -2.33 -11.11
CA ASN A 81 -20.87 -1.24 -11.87
C ASN A 81 -19.46 -0.87 -11.39
N THR A 82 -18.68 -1.83 -10.86
CA THR A 82 -17.36 -1.59 -10.24
C THR A 82 -16.44 -0.77 -11.13
N TRP A 83 -16.51 -1.00 -12.44
CA TRP A 83 -15.62 -0.43 -13.43
C TRP A 83 -16.16 0.82 -14.12
N SER A 84 -17.36 1.26 -13.75
CA SER A 84 -17.89 2.54 -14.24
C SER A 84 -17.02 3.70 -13.76
N ALA A 85 -16.84 4.71 -14.62
CA ALA A 85 -16.05 5.89 -14.30
C ALA A 85 -16.54 6.61 -13.02
N TRP A 86 -17.85 6.59 -12.77
CA TRP A 86 -18.43 7.15 -11.55
C TRP A 86 -17.96 6.39 -10.30
N VAL A 87 -18.08 5.06 -10.28
CA VAL A 87 -17.67 4.24 -9.13
C VAL A 87 -16.17 4.36 -8.89
N GLN A 88 -15.35 4.22 -9.93
CA GLN A 88 -13.89 4.34 -9.82
C GLN A 88 -13.42 5.74 -9.40
N SER A 89 -14.25 6.78 -9.50
CA SER A 89 -13.89 8.15 -9.10
C SER A 89 -14.43 8.57 -7.73
N HIS A 90 -15.45 7.89 -7.21
CA HIS A 90 -16.10 8.26 -5.95
C HIS A 90 -15.93 7.22 -4.84
N LEU A 91 -15.63 5.96 -5.18
CA LEU A 91 -15.59 4.86 -4.22
C LEU A 91 -14.18 4.32 -4.04
N VAL A 92 -13.55 4.74 -2.93
CA VAL A 92 -12.17 4.41 -2.60
C VAL A 92 -11.89 2.89 -2.59
N PRO A 93 -12.73 2.03 -1.98
CA PRO A 93 -12.49 0.57 -2.04
C PRO A 93 -12.53 -0.02 -3.44
N ALA A 94 -13.28 0.57 -4.37
CA ALA A 94 -13.34 0.09 -5.76
C ALA A 94 -12.02 0.34 -6.50
N GLN A 95 -11.25 1.35 -6.09
CA GLN A 95 -9.98 1.73 -6.72
C GLN A 95 -8.87 0.71 -6.46
N TYR A 96 -8.99 -0.09 -5.40
CA TYR A 96 -8.07 -1.18 -5.05
C TYR A 96 -8.73 -2.56 -5.00
N PHE A 97 -9.94 -2.68 -5.56
CA PHE A 97 -10.50 -3.98 -5.90
C PHE A 97 -9.74 -4.57 -7.09
N LYS A 98 -9.41 -5.86 -7.00
CA LYS A 98 -8.70 -6.59 -8.06
C LYS A 98 -9.53 -7.76 -8.55
N ALA A 99 -10.13 -7.60 -9.73
CA ALA A 99 -10.77 -8.72 -10.41
C ALA A 99 -9.70 -9.59 -11.08
N VAL A 100 -9.81 -10.90 -10.85
CA VAL A 100 -8.96 -11.93 -11.45
C VAL A 100 -9.85 -13.04 -11.98
N ASP A 101 -9.36 -13.78 -12.98
CA ASP A 101 -9.94 -15.05 -13.36
C ASP A 101 -9.69 -16.07 -12.21
N GLU A 102 -10.75 -16.68 -11.68
CA GLU A 102 -10.65 -17.56 -10.50
C GLU A 102 -9.86 -18.86 -10.77
N ARG A 103 -9.74 -19.25 -12.05
CA ARG A 103 -9.05 -20.47 -12.46
C ARG A 103 -7.57 -20.22 -12.72
N THR A 104 -7.21 -19.11 -13.36
CA THR A 104 -5.81 -18.78 -13.69
C THR A 104 -5.15 -17.91 -12.63
N GLY A 105 -5.92 -17.08 -11.92
CA GLY A 105 -5.43 -16.04 -11.03
C GLY A 105 -4.92 -14.78 -11.73
N GLU A 106 -5.05 -14.73 -13.06
CA GLU A 106 -4.63 -13.59 -13.86
C GLU A 106 -5.62 -12.42 -13.73
N PRO A 107 -5.16 -11.16 -13.76
CA PRO A 107 -6.05 -10.01 -13.75
C PRO A 107 -7.01 -10.02 -14.95
N THR A 108 -8.27 -9.63 -14.74
CA THR A 108 -9.22 -9.50 -15.85
C THR A 108 -8.90 -8.28 -16.72
N GLU A 109 -9.27 -8.34 -17.99
CA GLU A 109 -9.09 -7.20 -18.91
C GLU A 109 -9.85 -5.96 -18.42
N GLU A 110 -11.06 -6.15 -17.89
CA GLU A 110 -11.87 -5.08 -17.30
C GLU A 110 -11.15 -4.36 -16.14
N TYR A 111 -10.44 -5.10 -15.28
CA TYR A 111 -9.62 -4.51 -14.22
C TYR A 111 -8.43 -3.74 -14.79
N LEU A 112 -7.71 -4.32 -15.75
CA LEU A 112 -6.54 -3.69 -16.37
C LEU A 112 -6.92 -2.41 -17.11
N GLU A 113 -8.07 -2.38 -17.78
CA GLU A 113 -8.55 -1.21 -18.50
C GLU A 113 -9.08 -0.13 -17.54
N ASN A 114 -9.90 -0.49 -16.56
CA ASN A 114 -10.73 0.47 -15.83
C ASN A 114 -10.24 0.81 -14.40
N SER A 115 -9.26 0.09 -13.83
CA SER A 115 -8.75 0.44 -12.50
C SER A 115 -7.99 1.77 -12.52
N ASN A 116 -8.55 2.79 -11.89
CA ASN A 116 -7.96 4.15 -11.86
C ASN A 116 -6.73 4.28 -10.93
N PHE A 117 -6.48 3.27 -10.11
CA PHE A 117 -5.46 3.33 -9.08
C PHE A 117 -4.60 2.07 -9.06
N LEU A 118 -5.13 0.93 -8.65
CA LEU A 118 -4.30 -0.24 -8.36
C LEU A 118 -3.55 -0.76 -9.58
N ALA A 119 -4.21 -0.91 -10.74
CA ALA A 119 -3.54 -1.36 -11.96
C ALA A 119 -2.45 -0.38 -12.44
N ASP A 120 -2.63 0.92 -12.17
CA ASP A 120 -1.61 1.94 -12.44
C ASP A 120 -0.42 1.82 -11.48
N VAL A 121 -0.66 1.87 -10.17
CA VAL A 121 0.43 1.88 -9.18
C VAL A 121 1.10 0.51 -9.02
N ASN A 122 0.51 -0.58 -9.51
CA ASN A 122 1.19 -1.86 -9.63
C ASN A 122 1.85 -2.06 -11.01
N ASN A 123 1.69 -1.09 -11.91
CA ASN A 123 2.27 -1.10 -13.24
C ASN A 123 1.89 -2.37 -14.02
N GLU A 124 0.62 -2.79 -13.91
CA GLU A 124 0.14 -4.09 -14.41
C GLU A 124 -0.20 -4.05 -15.90
N ARG A 125 -0.46 -2.86 -16.44
CA ARG A 125 -0.74 -2.66 -17.88
C ARG A 125 0.49 -2.97 -18.74
N ALA A 126 0.29 -3.18 -20.04
CA ALA A 126 1.37 -3.53 -20.97
C ALA A 126 2.52 -2.49 -20.98
N SER A 127 2.19 -1.20 -20.95
CA SER A 127 3.20 -0.13 -20.85
C SER A 127 3.60 0.09 -19.40
N LYS A 128 4.90 -0.01 -19.12
CA LYS A 128 5.47 0.16 -17.78
C LYS A 128 5.98 1.58 -17.57
N ASN A 129 5.61 2.20 -16.45
CA ASN A 129 6.19 3.45 -16.00
C ASN A 129 7.50 3.23 -15.23
N GLU A 130 8.64 3.39 -15.90
CA GLU A 130 9.97 3.23 -15.29
C GLU A 130 10.25 4.20 -14.13
N ALA A 131 9.60 5.36 -14.11
CA ALA A 131 9.77 6.32 -13.02
C ALA A 131 9.22 5.76 -11.71
N TYR A 132 8.10 5.02 -11.75
CA TYR A 132 7.55 4.34 -10.58
C TYR A 132 8.56 3.35 -10.01
N ALA A 133 9.15 2.52 -10.88
CA ALA A 133 10.14 1.54 -10.47
C ALA A 133 11.38 2.18 -9.85
N ARG A 134 11.92 3.22 -10.50
CA ARG A 134 13.10 3.95 -10.01
C ARG A 134 12.86 4.60 -8.64
N ARG A 135 11.68 5.19 -8.44
CA ARG A 135 11.34 5.92 -7.21
C ARG A 135 11.07 4.97 -6.05
N LEU A 136 10.33 3.88 -6.25
CA LEU A 136 10.09 2.90 -5.20
C LEU A 136 11.37 2.14 -4.85
N ALA A 137 12.18 1.77 -5.85
CA ALA A 137 13.56 1.31 -5.66
C ALA A 137 14.51 2.42 -5.15
N GLY A 138 14.02 3.59 -4.75
CA GLY A 138 14.79 4.65 -4.10
C GLY A 138 14.67 4.63 -2.57
N LEU A 139 13.72 3.88 -2.01
CA LEU A 139 13.49 3.77 -0.56
C LEU A 139 14.65 3.09 0.17
N ASP A 140 15.08 3.58 1.31
CA ASP A 140 16.05 2.87 2.14
C ASP A 140 15.40 1.57 2.67
N HIS A 141 14.19 1.67 3.20
CA HIS A 141 13.38 0.51 3.62
C HIS A 141 11.92 0.61 3.18
N PHE A 142 11.38 -0.51 2.69
CA PHE A 142 9.95 -0.76 2.54
C PHE A 142 9.58 -1.98 3.37
N VAL A 143 8.87 -1.74 4.47
CA VAL A 143 8.53 -2.74 5.48
C VAL A 143 7.03 -2.95 5.48
N MET A 144 6.61 -4.19 5.25
CA MET A 144 5.20 -4.55 5.14
C MET A 144 4.80 -5.48 6.27
N TYR A 145 3.96 -4.99 7.18
CA TYR A 145 3.36 -5.77 8.26
C TYR A 145 2.00 -6.32 7.83
N VAL A 146 1.79 -7.62 8.03
CA VAL A 146 0.48 -8.28 7.91
C VAL A 146 0.00 -8.72 9.29
N PHE A 147 -1.29 -8.52 9.57
CA PHE A 147 -1.91 -9.03 10.80
C PHE A 147 -2.23 -10.52 10.64
N GLU A 148 -1.81 -11.33 11.60
CA GLU A 148 -1.94 -12.78 11.51
C GLU A 148 -3.40 -13.25 11.47
N ASN A 149 -4.30 -12.54 12.14
CA ASN A 149 -5.74 -12.87 12.21
C ASN A 149 -6.60 -11.85 11.43
N ASP A 150 -6.06 -11.24 10.38
CA ASP A 150 -6.81 -10.27 9.57
C ASP A 150 -8.00 -10.93 8.85
N THR A 151 -9.21 -10.46 9.16
CA THR A 151 -10.45 -10.85 8.47
C THR A 151 -11.03 -9.70 7.63
N THR A 152 -10.40 -8.53 7.65
CA THR A 152 -10.82 -7.34 6.91
C THR A 152 -10.21 -7.31 5.52
N VAL A 153 -8.91 -7.55 5.43
CA VAL A 153 -8.19 -7.60 4.17
C VAL A 153 -8.26 -9.01 3.63
N ILE A 154 -8.97 -9.19 2.52
CA ILE A 154 -9.14 -10.49 1.90
C ILE A 154 -8.58 -10.46 0.47
N PRO A 155 -7.45 -11.15 0.19
CA PRO A 155 -6.63 -11.94 1.12
C PRO A 155 -5.62 -11.09 1.93
N LYS A 156 -5.34 -11.47 3.19
CA LYS A 156 -4.43 -10.71 4.08
C LYS A 156 -3.00 -10.63 3.54
N GLU A 157 -2.55 -11.67 2.83
CA GLU A 157 -1.22 -11.73 2.21
C GLU A 157 -1.05 -10.71 1.07
N SER A 158 -2.14 -10.05 0.63
CA SER A 158 -2.08 -8.87 -0.23
C SER A 158 -1.16 -7.78 0.33
N GLY A 159 -1.00 -7.71 1.66
CA GLY A 159 -0.05 -6.80 2.30
C GLY A 159 1.40 -7.10 2.04
N TRP A 160 1.74 -8.32 1.65
CA TRP A 160 3.08 -8.70 1.18
C TRP A 160 3.16 -8.76 -0.35
N PHE A 161 2.25 -8.07 -1.06
CA PHE A 161 2.09 -8.22 -2.51
C PHE A 161 1.82 -9.67 -2.95
N ALA A 162 1.41 -10.58 -2.06
CA ALA A 162 1.14 -11.94 -2.49
C ALA A 162 -0.15 -12.00 -3.31
N TYR A 163 -0.25 -13.05 -4.12
CA TYR A 163 -1.53 -13.46 -4.71
C TYR A 163 -2.01 -14.69 -3.96
N THR A 164 -3.25 -14.65 -3.45
CA THR A 164 -3.89 -15.82 -2.85
C THR A 164 -5.03 -16.24 -3.76
N ASN A 165 -5.00 -17.49 -4.23
CA ASN A 165 -6.13 -18.06 -4.93
C ASN A 165 -7.27 -18.29 -3.92
N VAL A 166 -8.39 -17.61 -4.13
CA VAL A 166 -9.52 -17.62 -3.18
C VAL A 166 -10.33 -18.91 -3.21
N THR A 167 -10.12 -19.77 -4.21
CA THR A 167 -10.81 -21.05 -4.39
C THR A 167 -10.12 -22.18 -3.62
N ASP A 168 -8.80 -22.26 -3.69
CA ASP A 168 -8.00 -23.33 -3.05
C ASP A 168 -7.14 -22.87 -1.86
N GLY A 169 -7.04 -21.56 -1.63
CA GLY A 169 -6.25 -20.95 -0.54
C GLY A 169 -4.75 -20.89 -0.80
N ARG A 170 -4.27 -21.28 -1.99
CA ARG A 170 -2.84 -21.27 -2.31
C ARG A 170 -2.30 -19.86 -2.40
N VAL A 171 -1.21 -19.59 -1.67
CA VAL A 171 -0.50 -18.31 -1.66
C VAL A 171 0.73 -18.39 -2.57
N THR A 172 0.82 -17.45 -3.51
CA THR A 172 1.99 -17.19 -4.35
C THR A 172 2.68 -15.93 -3.83
N GLY A 173 3.87 -16.08 -3.24
CA GLY A 173 4.63 -14.95 -2.69
C GLY A 173 5.12 -13.98 -3.78
N VAL A 174 5.36 -12.73 -3.42
CA VAL A 174 5.72 -11.68 -4.41
C VAL A 174 6.93 -12.04 -5.26
N ARG A 175 7.93 -12.73 -4.70
CA ARG A 175 9.15 -13.16 -5.41
C ARG A 175 8.89 -14.13 -6.56
N GLU A 176 7.76 -14.82 -6.55
CA GLU A 176 7.34 -15.76 -7.59
C GLU A 176 6.50 -15.10 -8.69
N ARG A 177 6.07 -13.85 -8.49
CA ARG A 177 5.19 -13.11 -9.40
C ARG A 177 5.98 -12.29 -10.42
N GLU A 178 5.36 -12.01 -11.57
CA GLU A 178 5.97 -11.22 -12.65
C GLU A 178 6.33 -9.80 -12.21
N ILE A 179 5.47 -9.14 -11.40
CA ILE A 179 5.74 -7.81 -10.81
C ILE A 179 7.11 -7.71 -10.13
N TYR A 180 7.60 -8.82 -9.56
CA TYR A 180 8.93 -8.92 -8.97
C TYR A 180 9.97 -9.43 -9.97
N LYS A 181 9.69 -10.53 -10.68
CA LYS A 181 10.65 -11.18 -11.59
C LYS A 181 11.14 -10.22 -12.68
N GLU A 182 10.23 -9.40 -13.21
CA GLU A 182 10.47 -8.37 -14.22
C GLU A 182 10.65 -6.97 -13.62
N ASP A 183 10.64 -6.86 -12.29
CA ASP A 183 10.90 -5.62 -11.54
C ASP A 183 10.01 -4.42 -11.94
N TRP A 184 8.72 -4.67 -12.23
CA TRP A 184 7.79 -3.68 -12.78
C TRP A 184 7.71 -2.39 -11.96
N ILE A 185 7.85 -2.49 -10.64
CA ILE A 185 7.82 -1.34 -9.73
C ILE A 185 9.08 -1.26 -8.86
N GLY A 186 10.17 -1.96 -9.19
CA GLY A 186 11.44 -1.79 -8.47
C GLY A 186 11.58 -2.61 -7.17
N LEU A 187 10.66 -3.54 -6.88
CA LEU A 187 10.71 -4.38 -5.68
C LEU A 187 11.95 -5.27 -5.66
N LYS A 188 12.35 -5.84 -6.81
CA LYS A 188 13.49 -6.75 -6.88
C LYS A 188 14.79 -6.00 -6.60
N LYS A 189 14.98 -4.84 -7.21
CA LYS A 189 16.14 -3.98 -6.92
C LYS A 189 16.21 -3.54 -5.46
N LEU A 190 15.05 -3.25 -4.85
CA LEU A 190 14.98 -2.89 -3.44
C LEU A 190 15.31 -4.09 -2.53
N ASP A 191 14.82 -5.28 -2.85
CA ASP A 191 15.06 -6.53 -2.12
C ASP A 191 16.54 -6.95 -2.20
N GLU A 192 17.14 -6.90 -3.39
CA GLU A 192 18.55 -7.29 -3.60
C GLU A 192 19.55 -6.45 -2.79
N ARG A 193 19.19 -5.23 -2.39
CA ARG A 193 20.00 -4.38 -1.49
C ARG A 193 19.61 -4.47 -0.01
N GLY A 194 18.68 -5.36 0.36
CA GLY A 194 18.20 -5.55 1.73
C GLY A 194 17.19 -4.49 2.20
N GLY A 195 16.53 -3.80 1.28
CA GLY A 195 15.56 -2.75 1.61
C GLY A 195 14.11 -3.23 1.68
N LEU A 196 13.79 -4.47 1.28
CA LEU A 196 12.42 -5.00 1.28
C LEU A 196 12.21 -5.97 2.45
N HIS A 197 11.23 -5.68 3.32
CA HIS A 197 11.00 -6.43 4.55
C HIS A 197 9.55 -6.89 4.66
N PHE A 198 9.37 -8.15 5.07
CA PHE A 198 8.07 -8.78 5.26
C PHE A 198 7.96 -9.21 6.72
N GLU A 199 7.07 -8.58 7.47
CA GLU A 199 6.90 -8.78 8.90
C GLU A 199 5.44 -9.20 9.19
N SER A 200 5.21 -9.95 10.26
CA SER A 200 3.87 -10.23 10.79
C SER A 200 3.69 -9.63 12.17
N THR A 201 2.45 -9.36 12.55
CA THR A 201 2.08 -9.02 13.92
C THR A 201 0.84 -9.79 14.33
N GLU A 202 0.80 -10.23 15.59
CA GLU A 202 -0.39 -10.84 16.17
C GLU A 202 -1.56 -9.84 16.18
N GLY A 203 -2.78 -10.37 16.17
CA GLY A 203 -4.02 -9.58 16.27
C GLY A 203 -4.85 -9.54 14.99
N GLU A 204 -6.04 -8.96 15.12
CA GLU A 204 -6.94 -8.65 14.00
C GLU A 204 -6.51 -7.35 13.29
N HIS A 205 -7.22 -7.00 12.20
CA HIS A 205 -6.92 -5.81 11.41
C HIS A 205 -6.85 -4.55 12.28
N MET A 206 -5.73 -3.81 12.20
CA MET A 206 -5.48 -2.57 12.94
C MET A 206 -5.39 -2.73 14.46
N GLN A 207 -5.37 -3.95 14.98
CA GLN A 207 -5.13 -4.22 16.38
C GLN A 207 -3.61 -4.20 16.66
N LEU A 208 -3.09 -3.03 17.04
CA LEU A 208 -1.68 -2.82 17.33
C LEU A 208 -1.50 -2.46 18.81
N SER A 209 -0.47 -3.03 19.45
CA SER A 209 -0.03 -2.58 20.76
C SER A 209 0.93 -1.39 20.63
N ASP A 210 1.00 -0.57 21.68
CA ASP A 210 1.98 0.51 21.76
C ASP A 210 3.43 -0.03 21.68
N GLU A 211 3.66 -1.23 22.21
CA GLU A 211 4.97 -1.91 22.15
C GLU A 211 5.39 -2.15 20.69
N VAL A 212 4.49 -2.69 19.85
CA VAL A 212 4.75 -2.90 18.42
C VAL A 212 5.09 -1.58 17.73
N LEU A 213 4.31 -0.52 17.97
CA LEU A 213 4.57 0.78 17.36
C LEU A 213 5.93 1.36 17.81
N VAL A 214 6.23 1.33 19.09
CA VAL A 214 7.51 1.81 19.64
C VAL A 214 8.70 1.08 19.01
N ASP A 215 8.60 -0.24 18.87
CA ASP A 215 9.66 -1.05 18.25
C ASP A 215 9.83 -0.73 16.77
N VAL A 216 8.73 -0.52 16.04
CA VAL A 216 8.78 -0.05 14.65
C VAL A 216 9.46 1.31 14.54
N PHE A 217 9.10 2.27 15.39
CA PHE A 217 9.71 3.60 15.39
C PHE A 217 11.21 3.51 15.67
N LYS A 218 11.62 2.70 16.64
CA LYS A 218 13.04 2.49 16.98
C LYS A 218 13.82 1.79 15.88
N LYS A 219 13.24 0.75 15.27
CA LYS A 219 13.91 -0.09 14.27
C LYS A 219 14.03 0.62 12.93
N TRP A 220 12.98 1.30 12.49
CA TRP A 220 12.87 1.77 11.11
C TRP A 220 12.96 3.27 10.96
N PHE A 221 12.62 4.06 11.98
CA PHE A 221 12.59 5.54 11.88
C PHE A 221 13.63 6.26 12.73
N ALA A 222 14.29 5.57 13.66
CA ALA A 222 15.38 6.16 14.42
C ALA A 222 16.65 6.32 13.55
N PRO A 223 17.49 7.32 13.83
CA PRO A 223 18.80 7.42 13.20
C PRO A 223 19.65 6.16 13.47
N SER A 224 20.39 5.69 12.47
CA SER A 224 21.25 4.51 12.56
C SER A 224 22.42 4.67 13.55
N ASP A 225 22.78 5.91 13.86
CA ASP A 225 23.80 6.26 14.85
C ASP A 225 23.14 6.83 16.10
N SER A 226 23.64 6.43 17.27
CA SER A 226 23.23 6.87 18.61
C SER A 226 23.45 8.36 18.91
N ARG A 227 23.45 9.24 17.90
CA ARG A 227 23.36 10.68 18.08
C ARG A 227 21.93 10.98 18.48
N SER A 228 21.77 10.94 19.80
CA SER A 228 20.65 11.40 20.61
C SER A 228 19.66 12.29 19.87
N TRP A 229 18.38 12.08 20.16
CA TRP A 229 17.28 13.02 20.00
C TRP A 229 17.51 14.44 20.62
N ALA A 230 18.75 14.81 20.96
CA ALA A 230 19.14 16.13 21.41
C ALA A 230 18.84 17.14 20.30
N GLY A 231 17.88 18.03 20.58
CA GLY A 231 17.41 19.06 19.65
C GLY A 231 16.09 18.73 18.93
N VAL A 232 15.48 17.56 19.18
CA VAL A 232 14.07 17.36 18.82
C VAL A 232 13.22 18.01 19.91
N ASP A 233 13.00 19.31 19.78
CA ASP A 233 11.96 20.00 20.54
C ASP A 233 10.61 19.40 20.15
N GLY A 234 9.83 19.00 21.16
CA GLY A 234 8.61 18.21 21.02
C GLY A 234 7.43 18.92 20.36
N GLU A 235 7.60 19.54 19.19
CA GLU A 235 6.48 19.93 18.36
C GLU A 235 5.96 18.71 17.58
N GLN A 236 5.11 17.92 18.25
CA GLN A 236 4.16 17.07 17.53
C GLN A 236 3.07 17.96 16.94
N ARG A 237 3.13 18.19 15.63
CA ARG A 237 2.02 18.78 14.87
C ARG A 237 1.28 17.69 14.13
N VAL A 238 0.02 17.46 14.50
CA VAL A 238 -0.93 16.70 13.69
C VAL A 238 -1.39 17.63 12.58
N ILE A 239 -1.13 17.24 11.33
CA ILE A 239 -1.57 17.98 10.15
C ILE A 239 -2.61 17.11 9.45
N GLU A 240 -3.85 17.57 9.39
CA GLU A 240 -4.86 17.01 8.50
C GLU A 240 -4.59 17.56 7.09
N LEU A 241 -4.22 16.67 6.16
CA LEU A 241 -4.08 16.95 4.73
C LEU A 241 -5.40 16.67 4.01
#